data_AF-A0A7C1GJP6-F1
#
_entry.id   AF-A0A7C1GJP6-F1
#
_cell.length_a   1.000
_cell.length_b   1.000
_cell.length_c   1.000
_cell.angle_alpha   90.00
_cell.angle_beta   90.00
_cell.angle_gamma   90.00
#
_symmetry.space_group_name_H-M   'P 1'
#
loop_
_entity.id
_entity.type
_entity.pdbx_description
1 polymer ?
#
loop_
_entity_poly.entity_id
_entity_poly.type
_entity_poly.pdbx_seq_one_letter_code
_entity_poly.pdbx_strand_id
1 'polypeptide(L)' 'MRKCPYCGHEGGFKTLKTWKFGFYNVERLECPNCGGIFNHYHGTTPRGKDVEFTIKVKPRNLKAPT' A
#
# COMPACT_ATOMS: atom_id res chain seq x y z
N MET A 1 -7.55 -4.26 10.13
CA MET A 1 -7.30 -5.24 9.03
C MET A 1 -7.11 -4.46 7.76
N ARG A 2 -6.09 -4.79 6.97
CA ARG A 2 -5.80 -4.07 5.72
C ARG A 2 -6.88 -4.45 4.71
N LYS A 3 -7.42 -3.47 3.99
CA LYS A 3 -8.42 -3.70 2.93
C LYS A 3 -7.86 -3.27 1.61
N CYS A 4 -8.05 -4.08 0.58
CA CYS A 4 -7.65 -3.73 -0.78
C CYS A 4 -8.46 -2.51 -1.22
N PRO A 5 -7.83 -1.38 -1.59
CA PRO A 5 -8.56 -0.20 -2.03
C PRO A 5 -9.16 -0.37 -3.45
N TYR A 6 -8.86 -1.47 -4.15
CA TYR A 6 -9.37 -1.78 -5.48
C TYR A 6 -10.63 -2.65 -5.44
N CYS A 7 -10.57 -3.84 -4.83
CA CYS A 7 -11.67 -4.81 -4.82
C CYS A 7 -12.32 -5.00 -3.44
N GLY A 8 -11.77 -4.40 -2.39
CA GLY A 8 -12.29 -4.55 -1.03
C GLY A 8 -11.94 -5.86 -0.32
N HIS A 9 -11.11 -6.73 -0.91
CA HIS A 9 -10.61 -7.94 -0.25
C HIS A 9 -9.85 -7.61 1.04
N GLU A 10 -9.92 -8.47 2.05
CA GLU A 10 -9.31 -8.28 3.37
C GLU A 10 -8.37 -9.44 3.71
N GLY A 11 -7.16 -9.13 4.17
CA GLY A 11 -6.14 -10.12 4.53
C GLY A 11 -5.37 -10.72 3.33
N GLY A 12 -4.38 -11.54 3.65
CA GLY A 12 -3.60 -12.31 2.66
C GLY A 12 -2.73 -11.50 1.68
N PHE A 13 -2.49 -10.21 1.94
CA PHE A 13 -1.69 -9.39 1.02
C PHE A 13 -0.23 -9.84 0.97
N LYS A 14 0.32 -9.87 -0.24
CA LYS A 14 1.72 -10.16 -0.47
C LYS A 14 2.54 -8.89 -0.35
N THR A 15 3.50 -8.86 0.57
CA THR A 15 4.42 -7.73 0.70
C THR A 15 5.49 -7.80 -0.40
N LEU A 16 5.48 -6.82 -1.30
CA LEU A 16 6.43 -6.72 -2.40
C LEU A 16 7.69 -5.96 -2.00
N LYS A 17 7.54 -4.89 -1.22
CA LYS A 17 8.66 -4.03 -0.80
C LYS A 17 8.28 -3.29 0.48
N THR A 18 9.25 -3.07 1.35
CA THR A 18 9.08 -2.20 2.52
C THR A 18 10.15 -1.10 2.51
N TRP A 19 9.79 0.09 2.99
CA TRP A 19 10.75 1.19 3.19
C TRP A 19 10.23 2.17 4.24
N LYS A 20 11.13 3.00 4.78
CA LYS A 20 10.76 4.10 5.68
C LYS A 20 10.58 5.40 4.90
N PHE A 21 9.57 6.17 5.26
CA PHE A 21 9.32 7.51 4.74
C PHE A 21 9.02 8.45 5.91
N GLY A 22 10.05 9.15 6.40
CA GLY A 22 9.96 9.93 7.63
C GLY A 22 9.64 9.03 8.83
N PHE A 23 8.55 9.33 9.53
CA PHE A 23 8.04 8.52 10.65
C PHE A 23 7.14 7.35 10.20
N TYR A 24 6.84 7.23 8.91
CA TYR A 24 6.03 6.15 8.37
C TYR A 24 6.90 4.95 7.99
N ASN A 25 6.45 3.75 8.35
CA ASN A 25 6.81 2.52 7.70
C ASN A 25 5.84 2.29 6.55
N VAL A 26 6.38 2.12 5.35
CA VAL A 26 5.60 1.95 4.12
C VAL A 26 5.80 0.53 3.62
N GLU A 27 4.69 -0.17 3.40
CA GLU A 27 4.67 -1.51 2.81
C GLU A 27 3.95 -1.44 1.47
N ARG A 28 4.62 -1.79 0.38
CA ARG A 28 3.96 -2.06 -0.88
C ARG A 28 3.40 -3.46 -0.86
N LEU A 29 2.08 -3.54 -0.99
CA LEU A 29 1.29 -4.75 -0.91
C LEU A 29 0.64 -5.02 -2.26
N GLU A 30 0.56 -6.30 -2.61
CA GLU A 30 -0.18 -6.83 -3.75
C GLU A 30 -1.39 -7.59 -3.25
N CYS A 31 -2.55 -7.31 -3.83
CA CYS A 31 -3.77 -8.04 -3.54
C CYS A 31 -3.77 -9.38 -4.27
N PRO A 32 -3.88 -10.52 -3.57
CA PRO A 32 -3.94 -11.83 -4.22
C PRO A 32 -5.23 -12.03 -5.03
N ASN A 33 -6.29 -11.27 -4.72
CA ASN A 33 -7.60 -11.39 -5.36
C ASN A 33 -7.65 -10.66 -6.72
N CYS A 34 -7.18 -9.41 -6.79
CA CYS A 34 -7.28 -8.60 -8.01
C CYS A 34 -5.92 -8.22 -8.65
N GLY A 35 -4.80 -8.61 -8.05
CA GLY A 35 -3.46 -8.19 -8.47
C GLY A 35 -3.16 -6.70 -8.24
N GLY A 36 -4.07 -5.97 -7.59
CA GLY A 36 -3.92 -4.54 -7.34
C GLY A 36 -2.76 -4.24 -6.39
N ILE A 37 -1.85 -3.38 -6.81
CA ILE A 37 -0.71 -2.94 -6.00
C ILE A 37 -1.07 -1.65 -5.27
N PHE A 38 -0.87 -1.61 -3.96
CA PHE A 38 -1.11 -0.43 -3.13
C PHE A 38 -0.02 -0.28 -2.07
N ASN A 39 0.15 0.93 -1.56
CA ASN A 39 1.07 1.20 -0.46
C ASN A 39 0.26 1.34 0.83
N HIS A 40 0.73 0.69 1.89
CA HIS A 40 0.22 0.78 3.25
C HIS A 40 1.20 1.59 4.09
N TYR A 41 0.75 2.76 4.54
CA TYR A 41 1.53 3.64 5.40
C TYR A 41 1.04 3.45 6.83
N HIS A 42 1.96 3.12 7.73
CA HIS A 42 1.67 3.05 9.16
C HIS A 42 2.84 3.61 9.95
N GLY A 43 2.56 4.37 11.00
CA GLY A 43 3.61 4.91 11.84
C GLY A 43 3.07 5.74 12.98
N THR A 44 3.94 6.07 13.92
CA THR A 44 3.61 6.92 15.06
C THR A 44 4.15 8.31 14.79
N THR A 45 3.26 9.30 14.81
CA THR A 45 3.66 10.71 14.69
C THR A 45 4.58 11.11 15.85
N PRO A 46 5.37 12.19 15.70
CA PRO A 46 6.21 12.71 16.78
C PRO A 46 5.40 13.12 18.03
N ARG A 47 4.09 13.34 17.88
CA ARG A 47 3.14 13.65 18.96
C ARG A 47 2.55 12.39 19.63
N GLY A 48 3.06 11.20 19.30
CA GLY A 48 2.62 9.93 19.89
C GLY A 48 1.33 9.34 19.31
N LYS A 49 0.75 9.95 18.28
CA LYS A 49 -0.48 9.44 17.64
C LYS A 49 -0.14 8.44 16.54
N ASP A 50 -0.73 7.25 16.59
CA ASP A 50 -0.68 6.28 15.49
C ASP A 50 -1.50 6.78 14.29
N VAL A 51 -0.94 6.61 13.10
CA VAL A 51 -1.59 6.96 11.84
C VAL A 51 -1.36 5.84 10.85
N GLU A 52 -2.45 5.31 10.31
CA GLU A 52 -2.45 4.27 9.29
C GLU A 52 -3.37 4.67 8.12
N PHE A 53 -2.88 4.53 6.89
CA PHE A 53 -3.68 4.72 5.68
C PHE A 53 -3.13 3.95 4.47
N THR A 54 -3.99 3.72 3.47
CA THR A 54 -3.59 3.09 2.21
C THR A 54 -3.67 4.06 1.03
N ILE A 55 -2.71 3.97 0.12
CA ILE A 55 -2.70 4.74 -1.14
C ILE A 55 -2.65 3.76 -2.32
N LYS A 56 -3.58 3.94 -3.26
CA LYS A 56 -3.60 3.23 -4.55
C LYS A 56 -2.34 3.58 -5.35
N VAL A 57 -1.55 2.59 -5.74
CA VAL A 57 -0.46 2.83 -6.70
C VAL A 57 -1.09 2.76 -8.08
N LYS A 58 -1.41 3.92 -8.66
CA LYS A 58 -1.83 3.96 -10.07
C LYS A 58 -0.71 3.35 -10.92
N PRO A 59 -1.00 2.38 -11.81
CA PRO A 59 -0.01 1.97 -12.78
C PRO A 59 0.42 3.23 -13.55
N ARG A 60 1.73 3.49 -13.57
CA ARG A 60 2.28 4.50 -14.47
C ARG A 60 1.89 4.01 -15.86
N ASN A 61 1.12 4.79 -16.63
CA ASN A 61 0.72 4.46 -17.99
C ASN A 61 2.00 4.23 -18.80
N LEU A 62 2.48 2.99 -18.85
CA LEU A 62 3.47 2.54 -19.79
C LEU A 62 2.69 2.55 -21.09
N LYS A 63 2.78 3.65 -21.85
CA LYS A 63 2.33 3.63 -23.25
C LYS A 63 2.98 2.38 -23.85
N ALA A 64 2.17 1.46 -24.34
CA ALA A 64 2.67 0.32 -25.08
C ALA A 64 3.58 0.87 -26.19
N PRO A 65 4.78 0.31 -26.42
CA PRO A 65 5.52 0.63 -27.62
C PRO A 65 4.63 0.26 -28.82
N THR A 66 4.33 1.25 -29.66
CA THR A 66 3.61 1.11 -30.94
C THR A 66 4.38 0.20 -31.87
#